data_AF-D8QH92-F1
#
_entry.id   AF-D8QH92-F1
#
_cell.length_a   1.000
_cell.length_b   1.000
_cell.length_c   1.000
_cell.angle_alpha   90.00
_cell.angle_beta   90.00
_cell.angle_gamma   90.00
#
_symmetry.space_group_name_H-M   'P 1'
#
loop_
_entity.id
_entity.type
_entity.pdbx_description
1 polymer ?
#
loop_
_entity_poly.entity_id
_entity_poly.type
_entity_poly.pdbx_seq_one_letter_code
_entity_poly.pdbx_strand_id
1 'polypeptide(L)'
;MLRFLYVLGLAALSAAAQLTLHSGRFTVTSEAGTQLRSEPISLRHKSMGLVTLSPTDTLKVAFQVLNKETGEGVQPHQVFLRFYDPETQEEGIQPIRVSAGGKAKFELNMAKPPPSLPPTTTNPLAVSLIIGSFEHTGLQAYIFDLVVPPSQPAPVHPDEARFHLLPEIQHTFRPDQKMPPKFISFVASLITLSPWVVLIGLWSLVNPRLPRLASPSILPFTVTLGAFESLLIWYWVDLKLGQVLLYGAGLAVVTLFAGKHALVTISEGRTGKA
;
A
#
# COMPACT_ATOMS: atom_id res chain seq x y z
N MET A 1 -60.05 -53.32 -4.98
CA MET A 1 -59.05 -52.23 -4.86
C MET A 1 -58.09 -52.31 -6.04
N LEU A 2 -58.49 -51.81 -7.20
CA LEU A 2 -57.65 -51.80 -8.40
C LEU A 2 -58.05 -50.57 -9.24
N ARG A 3 -57.31 -49.47 -9.14
CA ARG A 3 -57.45 -48.27 -9.99
C ARG A 3 -56.24 -47.33 -9.79
N PHE A 4 -55.84 -46.69 -10.89
CA PHE A 4 -54.62 -45.90 -11.18
C PHE A 4 -53.41 -46.76 -11.59
N LEU A 5 -53.19 -47.16 -12.84
CA LEU A 5 -53.43 -46.58 -14.18
C LEU A 5 -52.49 -45.40 -14.53
N TYR A 6 -51.40 -45.78 -15.22
CA TYR A 6 -50.64 -45.11 -16.30
C TYR A 6 -50.70 -43.58 -16.40
N VAL A 7 -49.55 -42.91 -16.24
CA VAL A 7 -49.00 -41.91 -17.20
C VAL A 7 -47.48 -41.83 -17.00
N LEU A 8 -46.70 -42.57 -17.79
CA LEU A 8 -45.29 -42.26 -18.07
C LEU A 8 -45.29 -41.77 -19.52
N GLY A 9 -45.64 -40.49 -19.66
CA GLY A 9 -45.79 -39.83 -20.96
C GLY A 9 -44.42 -39.60 -21.60
N LEU A 10 -44.28 -40.10 -22.81
CA LEU A 10 -43.31 -39.72 -23.85
C LEU A 10 -42.70 -38.33 -23.62
N ALA A 11 -41.43 -38.28 -23.21
CA ALA A 11 -40.59 -37.16 -23.56
C ALA A 11 -40.31 -37.27 -25.06
N ALA A 12 -41.20 -36.68 -25.88
CA ALA A 12 -40.89 -36.44 -27.27
C ALA A 12 -39.61 -35.60 -27.28
N LEU A 13 -38.53 -36.19 -27.80
CA LEU A 13 -37.37 -35.44 -28.28
C LEU A 13 -37.88 -34.54 -29.40
N SER A 14 -38.43 -33.39 -29.04
CA SER A 14 -38.61 -32.29 -29.97
C SER A 14 -37.21 -31.93 -30.45
N ALA A 15 -36.89 -32.34 -31.67
CA ALA A 15 -35.71 -31.85 -32.36
C ALA A 15 -35.92 -30.35 -32.52
N ALA A 16 -35.36 -29.57 -31.60
CA ALA A 16 -35.50 -28.12 -31.62
C ALA A 16 -34.89 -27.62 -32.93
N ALA A 17 -35.69 -26.91 -33.73
CA ALA A 17 -35.27 -26.42 -35.02
C ALA A 17 -34.00 -25.56 -34.87
N GLN A 18 -33.03 -25.77 -35.76
CA GLN A 18 -31.77 -25.05 -35.71
C GLN A 18 -31.92 -23.66 -36.33
N LEU A 19 -31.36 -22.64 -35.68
CA LEU A 19 -31.32 -21.28 -36.23
C LEU A 19 -30.07 -21.08 -37.10
N THR A 20 -30.22 -20.33 -38.17
CA THR A 20 -29.12 -19.89 -39.03
C THR A 20 -29.17 -18.38 -39.24
N LEU A 21 -28.02 -17.80 -39.58
CA LEU A 21 -27.93 -16.39 -39.95
C LEU A 21 -27.85 -16.27 -41.47
N HIS A 22 -28.70 -15.40 -42.01
CA HIS A 22 -28.67 -14.98 -43.39
C HIS A 22 -28.25 -13.51 -43.50
N SER A 23 -27.44 -13.19 -44.50
CA SER A 23 -26.92 -11.83 -44.75
C SER A 23 -26.25 -11.16 -43.54
N GLY A 24 -25.67 -11.93 -42.62
CA GLY A 24 -24.94 -11.38 -41.48
C GLY A 24 -23.70 -10.62 -41.94
N ARG A 25 -23.59 -9.34 -41.61
CA ARG A 25 -22.43 -8.50 -41.90
C ARG A 25 -22.17 -7.52 -40.77
N PHE A 26 -20.90 -7.20 -40.57
CA PHE A 26 -20.49 -6.03 -39.82
C PHE A 26 -19.90 -4.98 -40.75
N THR A 27 -20.09 -3.70 -40.42
CA THR A 27 -19.56 -2.54 -41.16
C THR A 27 -18.99 -1.55 -40.15
N VAL A 28 -17.77 -1.10 -40.36
CA VAL A 28 -17.16 0.02 -39.64
C VAL A 28 -17.23 1.24 -40.55
N THR A 29 -17.83 2.31 -40.03
CA THR A 29 -17.98 3.59 -40.74
C THR A 29 -17.30 4.67 -39.92
N SER A 30 -16.52 5.53 -40.58
CA SER A 30 -15.94 6.70 -39.92
C SER A 30 -16.94 7.85 -39.80
N GLU A 31 -16.63 8.87 -39.01
CA GLU A 31 -17.45 10.06 -38.79
C GLU A 31 -17.86 10.76 -40.10
N ALA A 32 -16.97 10.77 -41.10
CA ALA A 32 -17.22 11.32 -42.44
C ALA A 32 -18.18 10.46 -43.31
N GLY A 33 -18.75 9.37 -42.77
CA GLY A 33 -19.63 8.44 -43.48
C GLY A 33 -18.90 7.47 -44.41
N THR A 34 -17.57 7.53 -44.48
CA THR A 34 -16.75 6.61 -45.28
C THR A 34 -16.71 5.23 -44.63
N GLN A 35 -17.05 4.20 -45.41
CA GLN A 35 -16.98 2.81 -44.98
C GLN A 35 -15.52 2.35 -44.93
N LEU A 36 -14.99 2.13 -43.72
CA LEU A 36 -13.60 1.70 -43.51
C LEU A 36 -13.43 0.20 -43.74
N ARG A 37 -14.39 -0.60 -43.26
CA ARG A 37 -14.33 -2.06 -43.35
C ARG A 37 -15.71 -2.67 -43.37
N SER A 38 -15.92 -3.72 -44.15
CA SER A 38 -17.14 -4.52 -44.02
C SER A 38 -16.95 -5.96 -44.47
N GLU A 39 -17.35 -6.89 -43.61
CA GLU A 39 -17.14 -8.32 -43.80
C GLU A 39 -18.39 -9.11 -43.41
N PRO A 40 -18.60 -10.28 -44.02
CA PRO A 40 -19.64 -11.21 -43.63
C PRO A 40 -19.36 -11.85 -42.27
N ILE A 41 -20.42 -12.05 -41.49
CA ILE A 41 -20.39 -12.74 -40.20
C ILE A 41 -20.58 -14.22 -40.45
N SER A 42 -19.64 -15.03 -39.96
CA SER A 42 -19.72 -16.49 -39.99
C SER A 42 -20.02 -17.03 -38.60
N LEU A 43 -20.90 -18.03 -38.52
CA LEU A 43 -21.27 -18.66 -37.24
C LEU A 43 -20.24 -19.69 -36.74
N ARG A 44 -19.40 -20.22 -37.64
CA ARG A 44 -18.43 -21.29 -37.34
C ARG A 44 -16.99 -20.81 -37.22
N HIS A 45 -16.69 -19.65 -37.79
CA HIS A 45 -15.34 -19.14 -37.92
C HIS A 45 -15.31 -17.68 -37.50
N LYS A 46 -14.34 -17.35 -36.66
CA LYS A 46 -13.97 -15.98 -36.32
C LYS A 46 -13.48 -15.25 -37.58
N SER A 47 -13.75 -13.94 -37.70
CA SER A 47 -13.06 -13.11 -38.68
C SER A 47 -11.54 -13.11 -38.43
N MET A 48 -10.76 -13.20 -39.51
CA MET A 48 -9.30 -13.34 -39.42
C MET A 48 -8.58 -12.06 -38.96
N GLY A 49 -9.20 -10.89 -39.08
CA GLY A 49 -8.55 -9.61 -38.79
C GLY A 49 -9.21 -8.85 -37.65
N LEU A 50 -8.39 -8.31 -36.74
CA LEU A 50 -8.80 -7.44 -35.64
C LEU A 50 -9.59 -6.23 -36.11
N VAL A 51 -10.76 -5.96 -35.52
CA VAL A 51 -11.58 -4.79 -35.87
C VAL A 51 -11.24 -3.68 -34.89
N THR A 52 -10.69 -2.56 -35.38
CA THR A 52 -10.34 -1.39 -34.55
C THR A 52 -11.35 -0.27 -34.77
N LEU A 53 -11.82 0.35 -33.70
CA LEU A 53 -12.66 1.55 -33.74
C LEU A 53 -11.88 2.75 -33.19
N SER A 54 -11.98 3.88 -33.89
CA SER A 54 -11.54 5.18 -33.41
C SER A 54 -12.63 5.82 -32.51
N PRO A 55 -12.31 6.88 -31.73
CA PRO A 55 -13.27 7.51 -30.82
C PRO A 55 -14.55 8.05 -31.48
N THR A 56 -14.55 8.29 -32.79
CA THR A 56 -15.72 8.79 -33.52
C THR A 56 -16.28 7.80 -34.54
N ASP A 57 -15.73 6.58 -34.61
CA ASP A 57 -16.19 5.57 -35.54
C ASP A 57 -17.49 4.91 -35.07
N THR A 58 -18.25 4.38 -36.02
CA THR A 58 -19.50 3.64 -35.76
C THR A 58 -19.40 2.22 -36.31
N LEU A 59 -19.62 1.24 -35.45
CA LEU A 59 -19.75 -0.17 -35.79
C LEU A 59 -21.24 -0.51 -35.97
N LYS A 60 -21.62 -1.03 -37.13
CA LYS A 60 -22.97 -1.57 -37.37
C LYS A 60 -22.88 -3.06 -37.62
N VAL A 61 -23.80 -3.80 -37.02
CA VAL A 61 -23.96 -5.24 -37.20
C VAL A 61 -25.40 -5.48 -37.66
N ALA A 62 -25.57 -6.10 -38.82
CA ALA A 62 -26.89 -6.40 -39.38
C ALA A 62 -26.94 -7.88 -39.79
N PHE A 63 -28.04 -8.55 -39.46
CA PHE A 63 -28.26 -9.95 -39.82
C PHE A 63 -29.76 -10.26 -39.85
N GLN A 64 -30.10 -11.39 -40.48
CA GLN A 64 -31.44 -11.94 -40.44
C GLN A 64 -31.38 -13.36 -39.87
N VAL A 65 -32.23 -13.64 -38.89
CA VAL A 65 -32.35 -14.97 -38.27
C VAL A 65 -33.39 -15.78 -39.03
N LEU A 66 -33.00 -16.95 -39.52
CA LEU A 66 -33.86 -17.87 -40.25
C LEU A 66 -33.90 -19.24 -39.57
N ASN A 67 -35.03 -19.93 -39.67
CA ASN A 67 -35.11 -21.34 -39.37
C ASN A 67 -34.39 -22.14 -40.48
N LYS A 68 -33.48 -23.05 -40.09
CA LYS A 68 -32.68 -23.86 -41.03
C LYS A 68 -33.52 -24.81 -41.89
N GLU A 69 -34.66 -25.25 -41.37
CA GLU A 69 -35.51 -26.26 -42.01
C GLU A 69 -36.57 -25.63 -42.92
N THR A 70 -37.19 -24.52 -42.48
CA THR A 70 -38.27 -23.86 -43.24
C THR A 70 -37.79 -22.68 -44.08
N GLY A 71 -36.60 -22.12 -43.79
CA GLY A 71 -36.11 -20.90 -44.41
C GLY A 71 -36.87 -19.63 -44.02
N GLU A 72 -37.85 -19.75 -43.12
CA GLU A 72 -38.68 -18.63 -42.69
C GLU A 72 -37.95 -17.75 -41.67
N GLY A 73 -38.25 -16.45 -41.71
CA GLY A 73 -37.74 -15.48 -40.76
C GLY A 73 -38.36 -15.71 -39.38
N VAL A 74 -37.52 -15.97 -38.39
CA VAL A 74 -37.95 -16.21 -37.01
C VAL A 74 -37.58 -15.01 -36.16
N GLN A 75 -38.48 -14.60 -35.27
CA GLN A 75 -38.20 -13.62 -34.23
C GLN A 75 -37.83 -14.35 -32.93
N PRO A 76 -36.54 -14.43 -32.55
CA PRO A 76 -36.16 -15.10 -31.30
C PRO A 76 -36.57 -14.27 -30.09
N HIS A 77 -36.74 -14.94 -28.95
CA HIS A 77 -37.09 -14.30 -27.68
C HIS A 77 -35.94 -13.48 -27.10
N GLN A 78 -34.70 -13.92 -27.34
CA GLN A 78 -33.49 -13.30 -26.83
C GLN A 78 -32.45 -13.18 -27.94
N VAL A 79 -31.93 -11.97 -28.16
CA VAL A 79 -30.79 -11.72 -29.04
C VAL A 79 -29.90 -10.67 -28.40
N PHE A 80 -28.66 -11.07 -28.13
CA PHE A 80 -27.68 -10.23 -27.47
C PHE A 80 -26.34 -10.26 -28.20
N LEU A 81 -25.68 -9.11 -28.26
CA LEU A 81 -24.23 -9.05 -28.49
C LEU A 81 -23.54 -8.95 -27.15
N ARG A 82 -22.61 -9.87 -26.91
CA ARG A 82 -21.74 -9.89 -25.74
C ARG A 82 -20.37 -9.35 -26.16
N PHE A 83 -19.90 -8.36 -25.44
CA PHE A 83 -18.54 -7.83 -25.49
C PHE A 83 -17.84 -8.31 -24.23
N TYR A 84 -16.84 -9.18 -24.38
CA TYR A 84 -16.14 -9.79 -23.25
C TYR A 84 -14.67 -9.42 -23.28
N ASP A 85 -14.13 -8.92 -22.18
CA ASP A 85 -12.69 -8.73 -22.00
C ASP A 85 -12.09 -9.98 -21.32
N PRO A 86 -11.25 -10.78 -22.00
CA PRO A 86 -10.65 -11.97 -21.41
C PRO A 86 -9.71 -11.70 -20.22
N GLU A 87 -9.11 -10.51 -20.14
CA GLU A 87 -8.13 -10.20 -19.11
C GLU A 87 -8.79 -9.70 -17.82
N THR A 88 -9.72 -8.75 -17.92
CA THR A 88 -10.46 -8.24 -16.75
C THR A 88 -11.63 -9.14 -16.35
N GLN A 89 -12.03 -10.07 -17.23
CA GLN A 89 -13.23 -10.90 -17.12
C GLN A 89 -14.54 -10.10 -17.07
N GLU A 90 -14.51 -8.82 -17.42
CA GLU A 90 -15.69 -7.99 -17.49
C GLU A 90 -16.46 -8.24 -18.79
N GLU A 91 -17.78 -8.11 -18.73
CA GLU A 91 -18.64 -8.26 -19.89
C GLU A 91 -19.69 -7.16 -19.99
N GLY A 92 -19.92 -6.75 -21.24
CA GLY A 92 -21.03 -5.90 -21.62
C GLY A 92 -22.00 -6.66 -22.51
N ILE A 93 -23.28 -6.65 -22.15
CA ILE A 93 -24.32 -7.34 -22.92
C ILE A 93 -25.27 -6.30 -23.51
N GLN A 94 -25.41 -6.33 -24.82
CA GLN A 94 -26.24 -5.39 -25.56
C GLN A 94 -27.42 -6.11 -26.24
N PRO A 95 -28.66 -5.85 -25.80
CA PRO A 95 -29.84 -6.42 -26.44
C PRO A 95 -30.04 -5.84 -27.84
N ILE A 96 -30.44 -6.71 -28.78
CA ILE A 96 -30.78 -6.33 -30.15
C ILE A 96 -32.26 -6.59 -30.38
N ARG A 97 -32.97 -5.57 -30.88
CA ARG A 97 -34.35 -5.73 -31.33
C ARG A 97 -34.38 -6.46 -32.67
N VAL A 98 -35.17 -7.53 -32.73
CA VAL A 98 -35.42 -8.30 -33.94
C VAL A 98 -36.85 -8.06 -34.40
N SER A 99 -37.04 -7.82 -35.70
CA SER A 99 -38.36 -7.70 -36.32
C SER A 99 -39.05 -9.05 -36.45
N ALA A 100 -40.36 -9.06 -36.71
CA ALA A 100 -41.14 -10.28 -36.94
C ALA A 100 -40.55 -11.17 -38.06
N GLY A 101 -39.93 -10.56 -39.09
CA GLY A 101 -39.26 -11.28 -40.18
C GLY A 101 -37.81 -11.70 -39.90
N GLY A 102 -37.37 -11.65 -38.64
CA GLY A 102 -36.04 -12.08 -38.20
C GLY A 102 -34.91 -11.09 -38.48
N LYS A 103 -35.17 -9.92 -39.08
CA LYS A 103 -34.14 -8.91 -39.35
C LYS A 103 -33.77 -8.16 -38.08
N ALA A 104 -32.47 -8.00 -37.85
CA ALA A 104 -31.89 -7.33 -36.70
C ALA A 104 -30.81 -6.34 -37.15
N LYS A 105 -30.75 -5.19 -36.49
CA LYS A 105 -29.71 -4.17 -36.70
C LYS A 105 -29.22 -3.67 -35.34
N PHE A 106 -27.91 -3.66 -35.17
CA PHE A 106 -27.22 -3.07 -34.04
C PHE A 106 -26.27 -1.98 -34.54
N GLU A 107 -26.16 -0.91 -33.78
CA GLU A 107 -25.32 0.24 -34.10
C GLU A 107 -24.65 0.73 -32.81
N LEU A 108 -23.32 0.75 -32.85
CA LEU A 108 -22.46 1.15 -31.76
C LEU A 108 -21.66 2.38 -32.21
N ASN A 109 -22.02 3.54 -31.67
CA ASN A 109 -21.35 4.81 -31.97
C ASN A 109 -20.37 5.14 -30.84
N MET A 110 -19.08 5.26 -31.16
CA MET A 110 -18.04 5.54 -30.17
C MET A 110 -18.00 6.99 -29.68
N ALA A 111 -18.64 7.93 -30.39
CA ALA A 111 -18.77 9.31 -29.91
C ALA A 111 -19.66 9.39 -28.65
N LYS A 112 -20.56 8.41 -28.46
CA LYS A 112 -21.44 8.26 -27.29
C LYS A 112 -21.56 6.78 -26.96
N PRO A 113 -20.50 6.16 -26.40
CA PRO A 113 -20.49 4.74 -26.12
C PRO A 113 -21.59 4.41 -25.10
N PRO A 114 -22.31 3.29 -25.27
CA PRO A 114 -23.34 2.90 -24.32
C PRO A 114 -22.69 2.49 -22.99
N PRO A 115 -23.35 2.76 -21.85
CA PRO A 115 -22.83 2.41 -20.52
C PRO A 115 -22.80 0.90 -20.27
N SER A 116 -23.39 0.10 -21.16
CA SER A 116 -23.38 -1.35 -21.12
C SER A 116 -22.09 -1.96 -21.67
N LEU A 117 -21.19 -1.18 -22.29
CA LEU A 117 -19.86 -1.68 -22.63
C LEU A 117 -19.04 -1.88 -21.35
N PRO A 118 -18.22 -2.95 -21.28
CA PRO A 118 -17.29 -3.12 -20.18
C PRO A 118 -16.26 -1.98 -20.22
N PRO A 119 -15.64 -1.63 -19.09
CA PRO A 119 -14.43 -0.82 -19.06
C PRO A 119 -13.42 -1.34 -20.09
N THR A 120 -13.08 -0.51 -21.05
CA THR A 120 -12.25 -0.87 -22.19
C THR A 120 -10.83 -0.38 -21.99
N THR A 121 -9.88 -1.26 -22.29
CA THR A 121 -8.44 -0.94 -22.35
C THR A 121 -7.97 -1.02 -23.80
N THR A 122 -6.66 -1.09 -24.04
CA THR A 122 -6.10 -1.40 -25.37
C THR A 122 -6.28 -2.87 -25.78
N ASN A 123 -6.78 -3.71 -24.88
CA ASN A 123 -6.97 -5.13 -25.14
C ASN A 123 -8.18 -5.39 -26.06
N PRO A 124 -8.13 -6.45 -26.89
CA PRO A 124 -9.22 -6.80 -27.78
C PRO A 124 -10.39 -7.42 -27.01
N LEU A 125 -11.58 -6.87 -27.22
CA LEU A 125 -12.85 -7.43 -26.73
C LEU A 125 -13.32 -8.55 -27.64
N ALA A 126 -13.64 -9.70 -27.06
CA ALA A 126 -14.24 -10.82 -27.74
C ALA A 126 -15.74 -10.57 -27.97
N VAL A 127 -16.14 -10.36 -29.22
CA VAL A 127 -17.55 -10.11 -29.57
C VAL A 127 -18.24 -11.42 -29.95
N SER A 128 -19.27 -11.77 -29.20
CA SER A 128 -20.09 -12.97 -29.43
C SER A 128 -21.56 -12.62 -29.61
N LEU A 129 -22.24 -13.31 -30.52
CA LEU A 129 -23.67 -13.24 -30.69
C LEU A 129 -24.33 -14.41 -29.96
N ILE A 130 -25.33 -14.09 -29.14
CA ILE A 130 -26.11 -15.05 -28.37
C ILE A 130 -27.57 -14.91 -28.80
N ILE A 131 -28.17 -16.01 -29.24
CA ILE A 131 -29.57 -16.09 -29.65
C ILE A 131 -30.25 -17.20 -28.86
N GLY A 132 -31.37 -16.87 -28.21
CA GLY A 132 -32.21 -17.79 -27.46
C GLY A 132 -33.66 -17.73 -27.92
N SER A 133 -34.31 -18.89 -28.02
CA SER A 133 -35.75 -19.01 -28.25
C SER A 133 -36.28 -20.25 -27.54
N PHE A 134 -37.56 -20.28 -27.19
CA PHE A 134 -38.16 -21.45 -26.52
C PHE A 134 -38.32 -22.66 -27.45
N GLU A 135 -38.49 -22.41 -28.75
CA GLU A 135 -38.81 -23.45 -29.74
C GLU A 135 -37.58 -23.93 -30.52
N HIS A 136 -36.47 -23.18 -30.45
CA HIS A 136 -35.28 -23.40 -31.26
C HIS A 136 -34.05 -23.60 -30.36
N THR A 137 -33.04 -24.32 -30.87
CA THR A 137 -31.81 -24.51 -30.12
C THR A 137 -31.06 -23.18 -29.98
N GLY A 138 -30.59 -22.88 -28.76
CA GLY A 138 -29.79 -21.70 -28.50
C GLY A 138 -28.50 -21.67 -29.33
N LEU A 139 -28.14 -20.49 -29.84
CA LEU A 139 -26.99 -20.28 -30.69
C LEU A 139 -26.06 -19.27 -30.02
N GLN A 140 -24.82 -19.69 -29.77
CA GLN A 140 -23.73 -18.81 -29.35
C GLN A 140 -22.61 -18.92 -30.38
N ALA A 141 -22.27 -17.80 -31.02
CA ALA A 141 -21.22 -17.74 -32.01
C ALA A 141 -20.29 -16.56 -31.73
N TYR A 142 -19.01 -16.84 -31.69
CA TYR A 142 -17.97 -15.83 -31.58
C TYR A 142 -17.63 -15.28 -32.96
N ILE A 143 -17.72 -13.96 -33.12
CA ILE A 143 -17.73 -13.32 -34.43
C ILE A 143 -16.36 -12.71 -34.77
N PHE A 144 -15.88 -11.77 -33.95
CA PHE A 144 -14.61 -11.06 -34.18
C PHE A 144 -14.08 -10.47 -32.88
N ASP A 145 -12.82 -10.03 -32.94
CA ASP A 145 -12.21 -9.21 -31.89
C ASP A 145 -12.35 -7.73 -32.21
N LEU A 146 -12.73 -6.96 -31.20
CA LEU A 146 -12.96 -5.53 -31.28
C LEU A 146 -12.00 -4.78 -30.36
N VAL A 147 -11.16 -3.93 -30.91
CA VAL A 147 -10.39 -2.94 -30.13
C VAL A 147 -11.13 -1.62 -30.16
N VAL A 148 -11.40 -1.11 -28.97
CA VAL A 148 -12.11 0.14 -28.71
C VAL A 148 -11.13 1.09 -28.04
N PRO A 149 -11.27 2.43 -28.20
CA PRO A 149 -10.44 3.37 -27.45
C PRO A 149 -10.63 3.20 -25.95
N PRO A 150 -9.59 3.41 -25.12
CA PRO A 150 -9.66 3.16 -23.69
C PRO A 150 -10.71 4.06 -23.03
N SER A 151 -11.54 3.47 -22.18
CA SER A 151 -12.55 4.19 -21.40
C SER A 151 -12.06 4.48 -19.98
N GLN A 152 -12.87 5.21 -19.20
CA GLN A 152 -12.63 5.32 -17.76
C GLN A 152 -12.72 3.93 -17.10
N PRO A 153 -11.95 3.68 -16.03
CA PRO A 153 -12.02 2.43 -15.29
C PRO A 153 -13.40 2.23 -14.67
N ALA A 154 -13.75 0.99 -14.33
CA ALA A 154 -14.94 0.69 -13.56
C ALA A 154 -15.01 1.54 -12.28
N PRO A 155 -16.20 2.04 -11.90
CA PRO A 155 -16.39 2.68 -10.60
C PRO A 155 -16.01 1.71 -9.48
N VAL A 156 -14.93 2.01 -8.79
CA VAL A 156 -14.44 1.26 -7.61
C VAL A 156 -15.42 1.52 -6.46
N HIS A 157 -15.88 0.45 -5.81
CA HIS A 157 -16.76 0.60 -4.65
C HIS A 157 -15.95 1.13 -3.46
N PRO A 158 -16.46 2.09 -2.65
CA PRO A 158 -15.68 2.68 -1.56
C PRO A 158 -15.18 1.65 -0.53
N ASP A 159 -15.90 0.54 -0.36
CA ASP A 159 -15.52 -0.55 0.53
C ASP A 159 -14.62 -1.62 -0.12
N GLU A 160 -14.29 -1.53 -1.40
CA GLU A 160 -13.46 -2.53 -2.12
C GLU A 160 -12.11 -2.74 -1.41
N ALA A 161 -11.50 -1.65 -0.93
CA ALA A 161 -10.24 -1.68 -0.18
C ALA A 161 -10.30 -2.53 1.11
N ARG A 162 -11.49 -2.81 1.67
CA ARG A 162 -11.65 -3.66 2.87
C ARG A 162 -11.55 -5.15 2.56
N PHE A 163 -11.72 -5.55 1.30
CA PHE A 163 -11.69 -6.95 0.88
C PHE A 163 -10.33 -7.38 0.34
N HIS A 164 -9.36 -6.47 0.29
CA HIS A 164 -7.99 -6.74 -0.13
C HIS A 164 -7.02 -6.67 1.06
N LEU A 165 -5.91 -7.40 0.93
CA LEU A 165 -4.80 -7.27 1.85
C LEU A 165 -4.23 -5.85 1.75
N LEU A 166 -4.30 -5.11 2.85
CA LEU A 166 -3.72 -3.78 2.95
C LEU A 166 -2.18 -3.87 2.99
N PRO A 167 -1.47 -2.86 2.48
CA PRO A 167 -0.02 -2.82 2.57
C PRO A 167 0.43 -2.79 4.05
N GLU A 168 1.59 -3.41 4.32
CA GLU A 168 2.18 -3.43 5.65
C GLU A 168 2.62 -2.02 6.08
N ILE A 169 2.28 -1.63 7.32
CA ILE A 169 2.65 -0.34 7.89
C ILE A 169 3.95 -0.52 8.68
N GLN A 170 5.04 0.09 8.20
CA GLN A 170 6.34 0.09 8.89
C GLN A 170 6.50 1.32 9.78
N HIS A 171 6.76 1.11 11.07
CA HIS A 171 7.05 2.21 11.99
C HIS A 171 8.43 2.81 11.71
N THR A 172 8.48 4.09 11.37
CA THR A 172 9.75 4.81 11.16
C THR A 172 10.19 5.46 12.47
N PHE A 173 11.27 4.94 13.06
CA PHE A 173 11.89 5.52 14.25
C PHE A 173 12.57 6.86 13.92
N ARG A 174 12.73 7.70 14.95
CA ARG A 174 13.55 8.91 14.81
C ARG A 174 15.01 8.53 14.56
N PRO A 175 15.72 9.23 13.65
CA PRO A 175 17.13 8.96 13.44
C PRO A 175 17.94 9.33 14.69
N ASP A 176 19.03 8.60 14.91
CA ASP A 176 19.96 8.90 16.00
C ASP A 176 20.57 10.29 15.83
N GLN A 177 20.79 10.97 16.96
CA GLN A 177 21.42 12.29 16.95
C GLN A 177 22.89 12.16 16.52
N LYS A 178 23.31 13.00 15.58
CA LYS A 178 24.70 13.03 15.12
C LYS A 178 25.62 13.54 16.22
N MET A 179 26.51 12.67 16.70
CA MET A 179 27.54 13.03 17.67
C MET A 179 28.77 13.66 16.99
N PRO A 180 29.48 14.59 17.67
CA PRO A 180 30.73 15.16 17.14
C PRO A 180 31.85 14.10 17.07
N PRO A 181 32.87 14.30 16.20
CA PRO A 181 34.03 13.42 16.12
C PRO A 181 34.78 13.30 17.45
N LYS A 182 35.11 12.06 17.85
CA LYS A 182 35.80 11.76 19.12
C LYS A 182 37.10 12.53 19.31
N PHE A 183 37.84 12.78 18.23
CA PHE A 183 39.09 13.53 18.26
C PHE A 183 38.88 14.98 18.71
N ILE A 184 37.85 15.65 18.20
CA ILE A 184 37.54 17.04 18.57
C ILE A 184 37.16 17.10 20.04
N SER A 185 36.30 16.18 20.51
CA SER A 185 35.93 16.09 21.93
C SER A 185 37.14 15.84 22.82
N PHE A 186 38.09 14.99 22.41
CA PHE A 186 39.31 14.71 23.16
C PHE A 186 40.21 15.95 23.30
N VAL A 187 40.45 16.67 22.20
CA VAL A 187 41.25 17.90 22.22
C VAL A 187 40.59 18.97 23.10
N ALA A 188 39.26 19.14 22.99
CA ALA A 188 38.52 20.09 23.83
C ALA A 188 38.62 19.75 25.33
N SER A 189 38.57 18.47 25.69
CA SER A 189 38.78 18.02 27.08
C SER A 189 40.19 18.35 27.58
N LEU A 190 41.23 18.16 26.75
CA LEU A 190 42.61 18.54 27.12
C LEU A 190 42.75 20.05 27.33
N ILE A 191 42.15 20.86 26.45
CA ILE A 191 42.13 22.32 26.59
C ILE A 191 41.45 22.71 27.91
N THR A 192 40.35 22.06 28.26
CA THR A 192 39.61 22.31 29.51
C THR A 192 40.44 21.96 30.75
N LEU A 193 41.29 20.93 30.68
CA LEU A 193 42.20 20.54 31.75
C LEU A 193 43.48 21.39 31.83
N SER A 194 43.81 22.16 30.78
CA SER A 194 45.06 22.92 30.70
C SER A 194 45.31 23.89 31.85
N PRO A 195 44.32 24.63 32.40
CA PRO A 195 44.58 25.55 33.51
C PRO A 195 45.05 24.84 34.78
N TRP A 196 44.60 23.61 35.01
CA TRP A 196 45.04 22.80 36.15
C TRP A 196 46.50 22.38 36.02
N VAL A 197 46.94 22.02 34.82
CA VAL A 197 48.35 21.69 34.54
C VAL A 197 49.24 22.91 34.77
N VAL A 198 48.81 24.09 34.29
CA VAL A 198 49.53 25.34 34.52
C VAL A 198 49.61 25.68 36.02
N LEU A 199 48.51 25.53 36.76
CA LEU A 199 48.48 25.76 38.20
C LEU A 199 49.50 24.88 38.95
N ILE A 200 49.53 23.57 38.64
CA ILE A 200 50.48 22.63 39.24
C ILE A 200 51.93 23.01 38.88
N GLY A 201 52.17 23.44 37.64
CA GLY A 201 53.48 23.94 37.20
C GLY A 201 53.92 25.22 37.94
N LEU A 202 53.00 26.14 38.21
CA LEU A 202 53.31 27.34 39.00
C LEU A 202 53.57 27.01 40.48
N TRP A 203 52.85 26.05 41.04
CA TRP A 203 53.10 25.60 42.42
C TRP A 203 54.48 24.96 42.59
N SER A 204 54.99 24.23 41.59
CA SER A 204 56.34 23.65 41.67
C SER A 204 57.43 24.74 41.68
N LEU A 205 57.19 25.88 41.02
CA LEU A 205 58.09 27.04 41.04
C LEU A 205 58.07 27.78 42.39
N VAL A 206 56.88 28.02 42.94
CA VAL A 206 56.71 28.76 44.20
C VAL A 206 57.07 27.89 45.42
N ASN A 207 56.97 26.57 45.28
CA ASN A 207 57.24 25.56 46.30
C ASN A 207 56.62 25.90 47.68
N PRO A 208 55.29 26.01 47.77
CA PRO A 208 54.61 26.37 49.01
C PRO A 208 54.88 25.33 50.09
N ARG A 209 55.42 25.76 51.24
CA ARG A 209 55.71 24.88 52.36
C ARG A 209 54.44 24.59 53.16
N LEU A 210 54.16 23.30 53.39
CA LEU A 210 53.01 22.81 54.18
C LEU A 210 53.47 22.10 55.47
N PRO A 211 54.14 22.79 56.41
CA PRO A 211 54.84 22.15 57.53
C PRO A 211 53.93 21.43 58.53
N ARG A 212 52.64 21.78 58.59
CA ARG A 212 51.69 21.21 59.57
C ARG A 212 50.70 20.21 58.96
N LEU A 213 50.81 19.89 57.67
CA LEU A 213 49.85 19.03 56.97
C LEU A 213 49.81 17.61 57.58
N ALA A 214 50.98 17.07 57.93
CA ALA A 214 51.12 15.77 58.57
C ALA A 214 50.97 15.81 60.10
N SER A 215 50.54 16.93 60.68
CA SER A 215 50.33 17.03 62.13
C SER A 215 49.14 16.14 62.54
N PRO A 216 49.23 15.39 63.65
CA PRO A 216 48.12 14.55 64.15
C PRO A 216 46.81 15.32 64.37
N SER A 217 46.89 16.64 64.60
CA SER A 217 45.71 17.49 64.83
C SER A 217 45.01 17.94 63.55
N ILE A 218 45.72 17.97 62.40
CA ILE A 218 45.24 18.54 61.13
C ILE A 218 44.98 17.45 60.09
N LEU A 219 45.80 16.39 60.09
CA LEU A 219 45.69 15.28 59.15
C LEU A 219 44.28 14.66 59.13
N PRO A 220 43.62 14.35 60.28
CA PRO A 220 42.28 13.78 60.27
C PRO A 220 41.25 14.65 59.53
N PHE A 221 41.33 15.97 59.69
CA PHE A 221 40.45 16.91 59.00
C PHE A 221 40.70 16.93 57.48
N THR A 222 41.97 16.94 57.05
CA THR A 222 42.31 16.89 55.62
C THR A 222 41.90 15.58 54.95
N VAL A 223 42.01 14.45 55.66
CA VAL A 223 41.55 13.15 55.18
C VAL A 223 40.03 13.14 55.03
N THR A 224 39.28 13.72 55.98
CA THR A 224 37.82 13.81 55.85
C THR A 224 37.37 14.68 54.68
N LEU A 225 38.11 15.75 54.35
CA LEU A 225 37.85 16.54 53.14
C LEU A 225 38.09 15.72 51.87
N GLY A 226 39.21 14.98 51.79
CA GLY A 226 39.47 14.08 50.67
C GLY A 226 38.44 12.93 50.55
N ALA A 227 37.92 12.45 51.68
CA ALA A 227 36.85 11.46 51.71
C ALA A 227 35.53 12.02 51.17
N PHE A 228 35.22 13.30 51.41
CA PHE A 228 34.06 13.96 50.80
C PHE A 228 34.19 14.06 49.28
N GLU A 229 35.34 14.48 48.78
CA GLU A 229 35.59 14.53 47.33
C GLU A 229 35.51 13.13 46.69
N SER A 230 36.05 12.12 47.37
CA SER A 230 35.96 10.73 46.91
C SER A 230 34.53 10.21 46.89
N LEU A 231 33.72 10.57 47.89
CA LEU A 231 32.30 10.24 47.94
C LEU A 231 31.53 10.88 46.77
N LEU A 232 31.85 12.13 46.41
CA LEU A 232 31.26 12.82 45.27
C LEU A 232 31.68 12.21 43.93
N ILE A 233 32.93 11.78 43.78
CA ILE A 233 33.39 11.04 42.60
C ILE A 233 32.61 9.72 42.48
N TRP A 234 32.44 8.98 43.58
CA TRP A 234 31.70 7.71 43.55
C TRP A 234 30.19 7.92 43.31
N TYR A 235 29.63 9.03 43.78
CA TYR A 235 28.28 9.46 43.41
C TYR A 235 28.12 9.65 41.91
N TRP A 236 29.09 10.28 41.26
CA TRP A 236 29.07 10.47 39.81
C TRP A 236 29.13 9.14 39.03
N VAL A 237 29.79 8.12 39.59
CA VAL A 237 29.95 6.81 38.94
C VAL A 237 28.76 5.87 39.15
N ASP A 238 28.29 5.68 40.40
CA ASP A 238 27.34 4.60 40.71
C ASP A 238 26.43 4.82 41.94
N LEU A 239 26.80 5.68 42.91
CA LEU A 239 25.98 5.79 44.13
C LEU A 239 24.62 6.45 43.86
N LYS A 240 23.60 5.99 44.59
CA LYS A 240 22.28 6.63 44.62
C LYS A 240 22.27 7.78 45.61
N LEU A 241 21.40 8.77 45.35
CA LEU A 241 21.29 9.98 46.19
C LEU A 241 21.11 9.67 47.68
N GLY A 242 20.25 8.72 48.04
CA GLY A 242 20.03 8.35 49.44
C GLY A 242 21.27 7.77 50.15
N GLN A 243 22.12 7.03 49.41
CA GLN A 243 23.35 6.47 49.95
C GLN A 243 24.39 7.56 50.20
N VAL A 244 24.54 8.50 49.25
CA VAL A 244 25.44 9.66 49.39
C VAL A 244 25.03 10.52 50.57
N LEU A 245 23.73 10.76 50.76
CA LEU A 245 23.23 11.51 51.91
C LEU A 245 23.52 10.78 53.22
N LEU A 246 23.34 9.46 53.27
CA LEU A 246 23.63 8.67 54.47
C LEU A 246 25.14 8.65 54.81
N TYR A 247 26.00 8.33 53.84
CA TYR A 247 27.45 8.31 54.03
C TYR A 247 27.99 9.71 54.29
N GLY A 248 27.48 10.71 53.58
CA GLY A 248 27.81 12.11 53.77
C GLY A 248 27.40 12.63 55.15
N ALA A 249 26.23 12.25 55.67
CA ALA A 249 25.81 12.60 57.01
C ALA A 249 26.73 11.99 58.08
N GLY A 250 27.09 10.70 57.95
CA GLY A 250 28.05 10.05 58.83
C GLY A 250 29.43 10.71 58.79
N LEU A 251 29.93 10.99 57.57
CA LEU A 251 31.21 11.65 57.36
C LEU A 251 31.20 13.11 57.87
N ALA A 252 30.08 13.82 57.75
CA ALA A 252 29.91 15.19 58.24
C ALA A 252 30.12 15.29 59.75
N VAL A 253 29.60 14.33 60.53
CA VAL A 253 29.80 14.29 61.98
C VAL A 253 31.28 14.18 62.33
N VAL A 254 32.00 13.25 61.69
CA VAL A 254 33.45 13.06 61.91
C VAL A 254 34.23 14.32 61.51
N THR A 255 33.87 14.90 60.36
CA THR A 255 34.49 16.12 59.82
C THR A 255 34.28 17.32 60.74
N LEU A 256 33.11 17.45 61.38
CA LEU A 256 32.81 18.54 62.30
C LEU A 256 33.75 18.52 63.52
N PHE A 257 33.93 17.36 64.14
CA PHE A 257 34.83 17.23 65.30
C PHE A 257 36.30 17.37 64.92
N ALA A 258 36.73 16.70 63.85
CA ALA A 258 38.10 16.80 63.35
C ALA A 258 38.45 18.23 62.92
N GLY A 259 37.52 18.90 62.24
CA GLY A 259 37.65 20.29 61.79
C GLY A 259 37.71 21.28 62.93
N LYS A 260 36.83 21.14 63.95
CA LYS A 260 36.88 21.97 65.16
C LYS A 260 38.25 21.86 65.84
N HIS A 261 38.75 20.64 66.03
CA HIS A 261 40.05 20.40 66.66
C HIS A 261 41.21 20.97 65.83
N ALA A 262 41.22 20.75 64.51
CA ALA A 262 42.24 21.29 63.60
C ALA A 262 42.25 22.83 63.58
N LEU A 263 41.08 23.48 63.55
CA LEU A 263 40.98 24.94 63.52
C LEU A 263 41.38 25.58 64.85
N VAL A 264 41.03 24.98 65.98
CA VAL A 264 41.43 25.45 67.31
C VAL A 264 42.94 25.39 67.48
N THR A 265 43.58 24.26 67.14
CA THR A 265 45.03 24.10 67.23
C THR A 265 45.81 25.06 66.32
N ILE A 266 45.28 25.37 65.13
CA ILE A 266 45.84 26.42 64.26
C ILE A 266 45.70 27.81 64.90
N SER A 267 44.57 28.09 65.55
CA SER A 267 44.32 29.37 66.24
C SER A 267 45.23 29.57 67.46
N GLU A 268 45.40 28.53 68.29
CA GLU A 268 46.29 28.55 69.46
C GLU A 268 47.75 28.76 69.06
N GLY A 269 48.19 28.08 68.00
CA GLY A 269 49.53 28.26 67.43
C GLY A 269 49.75 29.62 66.75
N ARG A 270 48.70 30.39 66.45
CA ARG A 270 48.80 31.78 65.94
C ARG A 270 48.77 32.81 67.07
N THR A 271 48.04 32.53 68.14
CA THR A 271 47.89 33.42 69.30
C THR A 271 48.97 33.21 70.37
N GLY A 272 49.90 32.25 70.15
CA GLY A 272 51.03 31.97 71.03
C GLY A 272 50.64 31.29 72.34
N LYS A 273 49.47 30.63 72.37
CA LYS A 273 48.92 29.94 73.55
C LYS A 273 49.22 28.43 73.57
N ALA A 274 50.03 27.95 72.62
CA ALA A 274 50.39 26.55 72.43
C ALA A 274 51.63 26.17 73.25
#